data_AF-A0A534M0T1-F1
#
_entry.id   AF-A0A534M0T1-F1
#
_cell.length_a   1.000
_cell.length_b   1.000
_cell.length_c   1.000
_cell.angle_alpha   90.00
_cell.angle_beta   90.00
_cell.angle_gamma   90.00
#
_symmetry.space_group_name_H-M   'P 1'
#
loop_
_entity.id
_entity.type
_entity.pdbx_description
1 polymer ?
#
loop_
_entity_poly.entity_id
_entity_poly.type
_entity_poly.pdbx_seq_one_letter_code
_entity_poly.pdbx_strand_id
1 'polypeptide(L)'
;MADEIVSLTKGSRYRIESMETRERTKVTKGVFRGYATIGTDDAIVIELDESHQELKGKLRLIPLHVVLAVDVLEHVPGDAPKVEKQGTMYG
;
A
#
# COMPACT_ATOMS: atom_id res chain seq x y z
N MET A 1 -12.25 9.56 21.82
CA MET A 1 -12.53 9.49 20.38
C MET A 1 -12.38 8.02 20.04
N ALA A 2 -13.46 7.35 19.62
CA ALA A 2 -13.42 5.92 19.38
C ALA A 2 -12.31 5.62 18.36
N ASP A 3 -11.58 4.53 18.59
CA ASP A 3 -10.49 4.01 17.76
C ASP A 3 -11.02 3.66 16.35
N GLU A 4 -11.21 4.68 15.50
CA GLU A 4 -11.45 4.46 14.08
C GLU A 4 -10.16 3.89 13.48
N ILE A 5 -10.17 2.58 13.27
CA ILE A 5 -9.09 1.87 12.59
C ILE A 5 -8.96 2.46 11.19
N VAL A 6 -7.93 3.28 10.98
CA VAL A 6 -7.59 3.83 9.67
C VAL A 6 -7.08 2.67 8.82
N SER A 7 -7.80 2.39 7.74
CA SER A 7 -7.47 1.32 6.78
C SER A 7 -7.18 1.90 5.40
N LEU A 8 -6.29 1.24 4.66
CA LEU A 8 -6.04 1.61 3.27
C LEU A 8 -7.28 1.35 2.44
N THR A 9 -7.80 2.39 1.79
CA THR A 9 -9.06 2.36 1.06
C THR A 9 -8.78 2.43 -0.43
N LYS A 10 -9.31 1.49 -1.21
CA LYS A 10 -9.07 1.46 -2.67
C LYS A 10 -9.56 2.75 -3.30
N GLY A 11 -8.76 3.34 -4.18
CA GLY A 11 -9.07 4.63 -4.81
C GLY A 11 -8.52 5.85 -4.05
N SER A 12 -8.18 5.72 -2.77
CA SER A 12 -7.51 6.79 -2.01
C SER A 12 -6.06 6.98 -2.44
N ARG A 13 -5.53 8.21 -2.27
CA ARG A 13 -4.15 8.57 -2.63
C ARG A 13 -3.24 8.54 -1.42
N TYR A 14 -2.07 7.95 -1.60
CA TYR A 14 -1.08 7.76 -0.54
C TYR A 14 0.32 8.18 -1.00
N ARG A 15 1.13 8.60 -0.03
CA ARG A 15 2.59 8.68 -0.14
C ARG A 15 3.17 7.56 0.71
N ILE A 16 3.86 6.63 0.07
CA ILE A 16 4.54 5.51 0.74
C ILE A 16 6.03 5.76 0.69
N GLU A 17 6.66 5.70 1.85
CA GLU A 17 8.11 5.67 1.97
C GLU A 17 8.56 4.25 2.27
N SER A 18 9.39 3.69 1.40
CA SER A 18 9.89 2.32 1.49
C SER A 18 11.41 2.28 1.47
N MET A 19 12.02 1.31 2.14
CA MET A 19 13.46 1.09 2.12
C MET A 19 13.90 0.56 0.74
N GLU A 20 14.80 1.28 0.05
CA GLU A 20 15.42 0.83 -1.21
C GLU A 20 16.78 0.17 -0.92
N THR A 21 17.57 0.80 -0.05
CA THR A 21 18.77 0.23 0.55
C THR A 21 18.81 0.60 2.04
N ARG A 22 19.76 0.08 2.81
CA ARG A 22 19.90 0.42 4.25
C ARG A 22 20.00 1.93 4.52
N GLU A 23 20.57 2.68 3.59
CA GLU A 23 20.84 4.13 3.73
C GLU A 23 19.94 5.00 2.85
N ARG A 24 19.04 4.40 2.06
CA ARG A 24 18.23 5.13 1.08
C ARG A 24 16.78 4.67 1.09
N THR A 25 15.89 5.63 1.14
CA THR A 25 14.45 5.41 0.99
C THR A 25 13.99 5.76 -0.42
N LYS A 26 12.84 5.20 -0.80
CA LYS A 26 12.13 5.49 -2.03
C LYS A 26 10.73 5.96 -1.70
N VAL A 27 10.35 7.09 -2.28
CA VAL A 27 9.00 7.63 -2.16
C VAL A 27 8.18 7.18 -3.35
N THR A 28 7.05 6.53 -3.08
CA THR A 28 6.03 6.17 -4.07
C THR A 28 4.77 6.96 -3.78
N LYS A 29 4.18 7.57 -4.81
CA LYS A 29 2.93 8.33 -4.70
C LYS A 29 1.95 7.82 -5.75
N GLY A 30 0.69 7.70 -5.36
CA GLY A 30 -0.31 7.16 -6.26
C GLY A 30 -1.57 6.67 -5.56
N VAL A 31 -2.39 5.97 -6.34
CA VAL A 31 -3.69 5.45 -5.91
C VAL A 31 -3.54 4.03 -5.39
N PHE A 32 -4.06 3.75 -4.21
CA PHE A 32 -4.10 2.39 -3.67
C PHE A 32 -5.09 1.53 -4.45
N ARG A 33 -4.61 0.40 -4.98
CA ARG A 33 -5.40 -0.56 -5.77
C ARG A 33 -5.70 -1.85 -5.02
N GLY A 34 -5.00 -2.12 -3.93
CA GLY A 34 -5.21 -3.30 -3.09
C GLY A 34 -3.91 -3.92 -2.61
N TYR A 35 -4.01 -5.17 -2.17
CA TYR A 35 -2.87 -5.99 -1.78
C TYR A 35 -2.61 -7.06 -2.84
N ALA A 36 -1.36 -7.50 -2.95
CA ALA A 36 -0.92 -8.61 -3.79
C ALA A 36 0.16 -9.42 -3.04
N THR A 37 0.58 -10.54 -3.61
CA THR A 37 1.68 -11.36 -3.09
C THR A 37 2.86 -11.36 -4.05
N ILE A 38 4.08 -11.27 -3.51
CA ILE A 38 5.34 -11.50 -4.22
C ILE A 38 6.00 -12.72 -3.56
N GLY A 39 5.79 -13.90 -4.16
CA GLY A 39 6.22 -15.15 -3.53
C GLY A 39 5.48 -15.36 -2.21
N THR A 40 6.23 -15.38 -1.09
CA THR A 40 5.68 -15.52 0.26
C THR A 40 5.41 -14.19 0.96
N ASP A 41 5.79 -13.06 0.35
CA ASP A 41 5.62 -11.73 0.94
C ASP A 41 4.34 -11.06 0.46
N ASP A 42 3.61 -10.44 1.39
CA ASP A 42 2.51 -9.54 1.06
C ASP A 42 3.04 -8.17 0.58
N ALA A 43 2.33 -7.55 -0.35
CA ALA A 43 2.69 -6.28 -0.96
C ALA A 43 1.49 -5.33 -1.12
N ILE A 44 1.76 -4.02 -0.99
CA ILE A 44 0.83 -2.95 -1.33
C ILE A 44 0.93 -2.66 -2.82
N VAL A 45 -0.22 -2.55 -3.50
CA VAL A 45 -0.29 -2.19 -4.91
C VAL A 45 -0.70 -0.72 -5.04
N ILE A 46 0.22 0.09 -5.57
CA ILE A 46 -0.01 1.50 -5.89
C ILE A 46 0.06 1.71 -7.40
N GLU A 47 -0.97 2.35 -7.97
CA GLU A 47 -0.89 2.90 -9.32
C GLU A 47 -0.19 4.26 -9.28
N LEU A 48 0.93 4.36 -9.98
CA LEU A 48 1.84 5.51 -9.91
C LEU A 48 1.24 6.76 -10.54
N ASP A 49 1.33 7.88 -9.83
CA ASP A 49 0.87 9.18 -10.32
C ASP A 49 1.91 9.87 -11.23
N GLU A 50 1.62 11.12 -11.58
CA GLU A 50 2.44 11.95 -12.47
C GLU A 50 3.87 12.20 -11.96
N SER A 51 4.12 12.04 -10.65
CA SER A 51 5.46 12.23 -10.08
C SER A 51 6.47 11.15 -10.51
N HIS A 52 6.01 10.07 -11.15
CA HIS A 52 6.85 8.94 -11.58
C HIS A 52 7.17 8.93 -13.08
N GLN A 53 6.93 10.04 -13.80
CA GLN A 53 7.33 10.24 -15.20
C GLN A 53 6.84 9.09 -16.11
N GLU A 54 7.74 8.38 -16.79
CA GLU A 54 7.43 7.27 -17.71
C GLU A 54 6.72 6.08 -17.04
N LEU A 55 6.80 5.99 -15.71
CA LEU A 55 6.12 4.94 -14.94
C LEU A 55 4.70 5.34 -14.52
N LYS A 56 4.22 6.54 -14.88
CA LYS A 56 2.83 6.97 -14.63
C LYS A 56 1.84 5.91 -15.12
N GLY A 57 0.84 5.60 -14.29
CA GLY A 57 -0.21 4.61 -14.57
C GLY A 57 0.24 3.15 -14.46
N LYS A 58 1.53 2.88 -14.19
CA LYS A 58 1.99 1.52 -13.89
C LYS A 58 1.64 1.15 -12.45
N LEU A 59 1.46 -0.15 -12.21
CA LEU A 59 1.30 -0.69 -10.86
C LEU A 59 2.69 -0.96 -10.27
N ARG A 60 2.93 -0.45 -9.07
CA ARG A 60 4.08 -0.79 -8.25
C ARG A 60 3.62 -1.64 -7.08
N LEU A 61 4.22 -2.82 -6.94
CA LEU A 61 4.09 -3.66 -5.78
C LEU A 61 5.23 -3.31 -4.81
N ILE A 62 4.89 -3.00 -3.57
CA ILE A 62 5.83 -2.67 -2.49
C ILE A 62 5.66 -3.71 -1.39
N PRO A 63 6.65 -4.59 -1.14
CA PRO A 63 6.57 -5.55 -0.03
C PRO A 63 6.28 -4.85 1.30
N LEU A 64 5.38 -5.40 2.11
CA LEU A 64 4.97 -4.78 3.37
C LEU A 64 6.15 -4.64 4.34
N HIS A 65 7.05 -5.63 4.36
CA HIS A 65 8.20 -5.64 5.27
C HIS A 65 9.23 -4.53 4.99
N VAL A 66 9.16 -3.83 3.84
CA VAL A 66 10.06 -2.69 3.53
C VAL A 66 9.39 -1.32 3.71
N VAL A 67 8.12 -1.27 4.09
CA VAL A 67 7.40 -0.01 4.27
C VAL A 67 7.85 0.66 5.58
N LEU A 68 8.28 1.92 5.48
CA LEU A 68 8.74 2.73 6.61
C LEU A 68 7.64 3.69 7.09
N ALA A 69 6.90 4.28 6.16
CA ALA A 69 5.79 5.18 6.46
C ALA A 69 4.73 5.17 5.34
N VAL A 70 3.49 5.44 5.73
CA VAL A 70 2.35 5.62 4.81
C VAL A 70 1.58 6.87 5.22
N ASP A 71 1.62 7.90 4.39
CA ASP A 71 0.86 9.13 4.59
C ASP A 71 -0.40 9.10 3.72
N VAL A 72 -1.55 9.44 4.31
CA VAL A 72 -2.81 9.62 3.58
C VAL A 72 -2.82 11.02 2.97
N LEU A 73 -2.84 11.10 1.63
CA LEU A 73 -2.89 12.38 0.93
C LEU A 73 -4.33 12.80 0.62
N GLU A 74 -5.14 11.84 0.20
CA GLU A 74 -6.56 12.06 -0.08
C GLU A 74 -7.33 10.79 0.26
N HIS A 75 -8.39 10.95 1.03
CA HIS A 75 -9.28 9.87 1.40
C HIS A 75 -10.55 9.93 0.54
N VAL A 76 -10.77 8.88 -0.26
CA VAL A 76 -12.04 8.66 -0.94
C VAL A 76 -12.92 7.82 -0.01
N PRO A 77 -14.16 8.24 0.28
CA PRO A 77 -15.08 7.41 1.05
C PRO A 77 -15.37 6.13 0.26
N GLY A 78 -14.94 4.99 0.79
CA GLY A 78 -15.07 3.69 0.16
C GLY A 78 -14.82 2.57 1.16
N ASP A 79 -15.33 1.37 0.86
CA ASP A 79 -15.19 0.23 1.76
C ASP A 79 -13.72 -0.18 1.91
N ALA A 80 -13.26 -0.23 3.17
CA ALA A 80 -12.02 -0.86 3.53
C ALA A 80 -12.01 -2.32 3.02
N PRO A 81 -10.91 -2.81 2.41
CA PRO A 81 -10.82 -4.21 2.02
C PRO A 81 -11.01 -5.09 3.27
N LYS A 82 -12.02 -5.97 3.25
CA LYS A 82 -12.24 -6.95 4.31
C LYS A 82 -11.04 -7.89 4.35
N VAL A 83 -10.29 -7.87 5.46
CA VAL A 83 -9.28 -8.88 5.74
C VAL A 83 -10.03 -10.17 6.10
N GLU A 84 -10.11 -11.11 5.17
CA GLU A 84 -10.55 -12.47 5.49
C GLU A 84 -9.46 -13.13 6.34
N LYS A 85 -9.75 -13.32 7.63
CA LYS A 85 -8.93 -14.18 8.49
C LYS A 85 -9.07 -15.62 7.97
N GLN A 86 -8.10 -16.11 7.20
CA GLN A 86 -7.95 -17.54 7.01
C GLN A 86 -7.65 -18.16 8.38
N GLY A 87 -8.61 -18.93 8.90
CA GLY A 87 -8.44 -19.68 10.13
C GLY A 87 -7.28 -20.66 9.97
N THR A 88 -6.31 -20.60 10.88
CA THR A 88 -5.32 -21.65 11.07
C THR A 88 -6.05 -22.96 11.35
N MET A 89 -6.12 -23.84 10.34
CA MET A 89 -6.41 -25.26 10.54
C MET A 89 -5.06 -25.92 10.85
N TYR A 90 -4.73 -26.05 12.13
CA TYR A 90 -3.70 -26.98 12.55
C TYR A 90 -4.27 -28.40 12.37
N GLY A 91 -3.62 -29.19 11.52
CA GLY A 91 -3.78 -30.64 11.42
C GLY A 91 -2.49 -31.32 11.85
#